data_AF-A0A9N7YD70-F1
#
_entry.id   AF-A0A9N7YD70-F1
#
_cell.length_a   1.000
_cell.length_b   1.000
_cell.length_c   1.000
_cell.angle_alpha   90.00
_cell.angle_beta   90.00
_cell.angle_gamma   90.00
#
_symmetry.space_group_name_H-M   'P 1'
#
loop_
_entity.id
_entity.type
_entity.pdbx_description
1 polymer ?
#
loop_
_entity_poly.entity_id
_entity_poly.type
_entity_poly.pdbx_seq_one_letter_code
_entity_poly.pdbx_strand_id
1 'polypeptide(L)'
;MELCTSVPLQHLARSNRLHELPKAPPREPIGRSSRTLAKHFLPRTANDRSDNYYSVLSNTRVCVVLAPRVSCLMWSRLLSPRVVGRSGVCWRSLYTMQLKTSDFRSLFTEGLNGLVEIFEKNNHELRIAGGAVRDLLSGKRPEDVDFATTATPEEMKRMFQVAGIRMINNKGEKHGTITARLHNENFESGETSPSTPMFLGLDGTLYDYFKGYEDLKNRKVRFVGSAEQRIQEDYLRILRYFRFYGRVALEPDDHDPETLTAIKENGRGLAAISGERIWVELKKMVVGNHAAHLLELMYKLELAQYIET
;
A
#
# COMPACT_ATOMS: atom_id res chain seq x y z
N MET A 1 17.40 63.03 4.66
CA MET A 1 16.02 62.56 4.91
C MET A 1 16.05 61.04 4.75
N GLU A 2 16.61 60.24 5.66
CA GLU A 2 16.30 60.12 7.12
C GLU A 2 14.79 59.95 7.30
N LEU A 3 14.20 58.87 7.86
CA LEU A 3 14.49 58.01 9.01
C LEU A 3 13.74 56.66 8.79
N CYS A 4 14.16 55.44 9.14
CA CYS A 4 14.71 54.87 10.38
C CYS A 4 13.90 55.21 11.64
N THR A 5 12.88 54.41 11.97
CA THR A 5 12.46 54.23 13.36
C THR A 5 12.40 52.75 13.73
N SER A 6 12.85 52.52 14.94
CA SER A 6 13.38 51.30 15.50
C SER A 6 12.61 50.96 16.79
N VAL A 7 12.39 49.65 17.02
CA VAL A 7 12.53 48.96 18.34
C VAL A 7 11.35 49.20 19.34
N PRO A 8 10.91 48.22 20.18
CA PRO A 8 11.77 47.23 20.85
C PRO A 8 11.38 45.75 20.85
N LEU A 9 12.46 44.95 20.83
CA LEU A 9 12.62 43.66 21.48
C LEU A 9 12.71 43.86 23.01
N GLN A 10 11.88 43.15 23.78
CA GLN A 10 12.29 42.63 25.09
C GLN A 10 11.73 41.22 25.35
N HIS A 11 12.64 40.37 25.81
CA HIS A 11 12.56 38.95 26.14
C HIS A 11 11.48 38.57 27.16
N LEU A 12 10.97 37.33 27.07
CA LEU A 12 11.13 36.32 28.14
C LEU A 12 10.66 34.90 27.72
N ALA A 13 11.64 34.00 27.69
CA ALA A 13 11.63 32.61 28.16
C ALA A 13 10.49 31.62 27.80
N ARG A 14 10.91 30.55 27.11
CA ARG A 14 10.64 29.12 27.37
C ARG A 14 9.20 28.71 27.74
N SER A 15 8.55 27.97 26.84
CA SER A 15 7.87 26.73 27.24
C SER A 15 7.72 25.80 26.03
N ASN A 16 8.46 24.69 26.06
CA ASN A 16 8.19 23.50 25.26
C ASN A 16 6.77 23.02 25.58
N ARG A 17 5.87 23.03 24.60
CA ARG A 17 4.69 22.15 24.62
C ARG A 17 4.72 21.28 23.37
N LEU A 18 5.39 20.14 23.54
CA LEU A 18 5.08 18.94 22.78
C LEU A 18 3.59 18.66 22.98
N HIS A 19 2.82 18.66 21.90
CA HIS A 19 1.49 18.06 21.92
C HIS A 19 1.68 16.55 22.13
N GLU A 20 1.39 16.10 23.35
CA GLU A 20 1.32 14.68 23.70
C GLU A 20 0.25 14.00 22.83
N LEU A 21 0.66 12.97 22.09
CA LEU A 21 -0.24 12.02 21.47
C LEU A 21 -1.08 11.31 22.56
N PRO A 22 -2.37 11.00 22.32
CA PRO A 22 -3.21 10.35 23.32
C PRO A 22 -2.65 8.97 23.69
N LYS A 23 -2.43 8.76 24.99
CA LYS A 23 -2.00 7.48 25.58
C LYS A 23 -3.09 6.42 25.36
N ALA A 24 -2.68 5.24 24.89
CA ALA A 24 -3.56 4.07 24.76
C ALA A 24 -4.18 3.68 26.12
N PRO A 25 -5.43 3.19 26.16
CA PRO A 25 -6.06 2.78 27.41
C PRO A 25 -5.35 1.55 28.02
N PRO A 26 -5.31 1.44 29.36
CA PRO A 26 -4.64 0.33 30.04
C PRO A 26 -5.37 -1.00 29.80
N ARG A 27 -4.59 -2.07 29.63
CA ARG A 27 -5.10 -3.44 29.51
C ARG A 27 -5.64 -3.92 30.85
N GLU A 28 -6.89 -4.39 30.85
CA GLU A 28 -7.49 -5.05 32.02
C GLU A 28 -6.79 -6.39 32.33
N PRO A 29 -6.60 -6.74 33.61
CA PRO A 29 -5.99 -7.99 34.01
C PRO A 29 -7.00 -9.15 33.99
N ILE A 30 -6.62 -10.23 33.32
CA ILE A 30 -7.30 -11.53 33.36
C ILE A 30 -7.06 -12.17 34.74
N GLY A 31 -8.12 -12.30 35.54
CA GLY A 31 -8.13 -12.94 36.87
C GLY A 31 -9.07 -14.15 36.93
N ARG A 32 -8.60 -15.23 37.57
CA ARG A 32 -9.14 -16.60 37.55
C ARG A 32 -10.30 -16.88 38.54
N SER A 33 -11.17 -17.79 38.08
CA SER A 33 -11.87 -18.90 38.78
C SER A 33 -12.89 -18.66 39.89
N SER A 34 -14.04 -19.33 39.74
CA SER A 34 -14.68 -20.15 40.79
C SER A 34 -15.55 -21.24 40.14
N ARG A 35 -15.49 -22.45 40.71
CA ARG A 35 -16.25 -23.68 40.40
C ARG A 35 -17.77 -23.43 40.54
N THR A 36 -18.72 -24.19 39.97
CA THR A 36 -18.98 -25.63 40.19
C THR A 36 -20.20 -26.09 39.34
N LEU A 37 -20.19 -27.37 38.89
CA LEU A 37 -21.33 -28.28 38.56
C LEU A 37 -22.25 -27.90 37.35
N ALA A 38 -22.67 -28.78 36.44
CA ALA A 38 -22.63 -30.24 36.37
C ALA A 38 -22.89 -30.74 34.91
N LYS A 39 -22.23 -31.86 34.59
CA LYS A 39 -22.75 -33.09 33.96
C LYS A 39 -23.27 -33.10 32.50
N HIS A 40 -22.62 -34.02 31.75
CA HIS A 40 -23.16 -34.98 30.77
C HIS A 40 -23.18 -34.56 29.29
N PHE A 41 -22.17 -34.98 28.52
CA PHE A 41 -22.21 -36.14 27.59
C PHE A 41 -20.94 -36.13 26.71
N LEU A 42 -20.10 -37.17 26.87
CA LEU A 42 -19.19 -37.69 25.85
C LEU A 42 -19.74 -39.09 25.52
N PRO A 43 -19.69 -39.56 24.26
CA PRO A 43 -18.44 -40.02 23.63
C PRO A 43 -18.40 -39.67 22.11
N ARG A 44 -17.41 -39.95 21.25
CA ARG A 44 -16.40 -41.01 21.15
C ARG A 44 -15.41 -40.62 20.04
N THR A 45 -14.18 -41.09 20.15
CA THR A 45 -13.07 -40.97 19.18
C THR A 45 -13.22 -41.88 17.95
N ALA A 46 -12.85 -41.40 16.77
CA ALA A 46 -12.42 -42.12 15.56
C ALA A 46 -12.39 -41.08 14.41
N ASN A 47 -11.57 -41.11 13.37
CA ASN A 47 -10.33 -41.78 13.04
C ASN A 47 -9.76 -40.95 11.85
N ASP A 48 -8.47 -41.08 11.67
CA ASP A 48 -7.68 -40.76 10.47
C ASP A 48 -8.47 -40.78 9.14
N ARG A 49 -8.40 -39.68 8.37
CA ARG A 49 -8.40 -39.63 6.90
C ARG A 49 -8.11 -38.22 6.41
N SER A 50 -6.87 -38.06 5.97
CA SER A 50 -6.50 -37.21 4.85
C SER A 50 -7.53 -37.28 3.73
N ASP A 51 -8.17 -36.17 3.38
CA ASP A 51 -8.75 -36.04 2.06
C ASP A 51 -8.60 -34.60 1.53
N ASN A 52 -7.96 -34.58 0.36
CA ASN A 52 -7.59 -33.44 -0.44
C ASN A 52 -8.82 -32.64 -0.88
N TYR A 53 -8.79 -31.33 -0.65
CA TYR A 53 -9.47 -30.38 -1.54
C TYR A 53 -8.41 -29.47 -2.18
N TYR A 54 -7.72 -30.02 -3.18
CA TYR A 54 -7.09 -29.24 -4.24
C TYR A 54 -8.08 -29.19 -5.41
N SER A 55 -8.80 -28.07 -5.56
CA SER A 55 -9.54 -27.75 -6.79
C SER A 55 -8.97 -26.47 -7.40
N VAL A 56 -7.95 -26.70 -8.22
CA VAL A 56 -7.60 -26.10 -9.51
C VAL A 56 -8.30 -24.79 -9.90
N LEU A 57 -7.52 -23.70 -9.95
CA LEU A 57 -7.51 -22.51 -10.84
C LEU A 57 -6.56 -21.49 -10.16
N SER A 58 -5.43 -20.98 -10.66
CA SER A 58 -4.74 -21.02 -11.94
C SER A 58 -3.26 -20.58 -11.73
N ASN A 59 -2.37 -21.30 -12.40
CA ASN A 59 -0.92 -21.22 -12.69
C ASN A 59 0.03 -20.05 -12.31
N THR A 60 -0.21 -19.22 -11.29
CA THR A 60 0.89 -18.40 -10.73
C THR A 60 1.50 -19.14 -9.56
N ARG A 61 2.61 -19.88 -9.76
CA ARG A 61 3.45 -20.31 -8.63
C ARG A 61 4.01 -19.05 -7.99
N VAL A 62 3.31 -18.50 -7.00
CA VAL A 62 3.91 -17.63 -5.99
C VAL A 62 4.93 -18.52 -5.28
N CYS A 63 6.16 -18.48 -5.77
CA CYS A 63 7.22 -19.32 -5.27
C CYS A 63 7.64 -18.75 -3.91
N VAL A 64 7.08 -19.31 -2.84
CA VAL A 64 7.54 -19.09 -1.47
C VAL A 64 8.96 -19.63 -1.39
N VAL A 65 9.95 -18.78 -1.64
CA VAL A 65 11.35 -19.15 -1.46
C VAL A 65 11.78 -18.72 -0.07
N LEU A 66 12.04 -19.73 0.75
CA LEU A 66 12.61 -19.59 2.08
C LEU A 66 14.08 -19.15 1.92
N ALA A 67 14.39 -17.90 2.20
CA ALA A 67 15.77 -17.42 2.23
C ALA A 67 16.17 -17.09 3.67
N PRO A 68 17.12 -17.82 4.30
CA PRO A 68 17.65 -17.43 5.58
C PRO A 68 18.57 -16.21 5.41
N ARG A 69 18.37 -15.17 6.24
CA ARG A 69 19.30 -14.04 6.34
C ARG A 69 20.61 -14.56 6.95
N VAL A 70 21.70 -14.58 6.17
CA VAL A 70 23.04 -14.80 6.71
C VAL A 70 23.48 -13.50 7.39
N SER A 71 23.45 -13.49 8.72
CA SER A 71 23.91 -12.37 9.55
C SER A 71 25.44 -12.31 9.49
N CYS A 72 25.96 -11.19 8.99
CA CYS A 72 27.37 -10.85 8.95
C CYS A 72 27.95 -10.77 10.37
N LEU A 73 29.07 -11.46 10.58
CA LEU A 73 29.88 -11.44 11.80
C LEU A 73 30.49 -10.05 12.00
N MET A 74 30.00 -9.28 12.97
CA MET A 74 30.82 -8.30 13.67
C MET A 74 30.08 -7.76 14.89
N TRP A 75 30.42 -8.30 16.06
CA TRP A 75 30.58 -7.59 17.35
C TRP A 75 30.88 -8.64 18.43
N SER A 76 32.12 -9.09 18.47
CA SER A 76 32.69 -9.79 19.61
C SER A 76 33.67 -8.86 20.28
N ARG A 77 33.24 -8.17 21.34
CA ARG A 77 34.03 -7.80 22.53
C ARG A 77 33.28 -6.75 23.34
N LEU A 78 32.64 -7.22 24.42
CA LEU A 78 32.56 -6.60 25.75
C LEU A 78 31.33 -7.19 26.44
N LEU A 79 31.52 -8.21 27.27
CA LEU A 79 30.95 -8.36 28.62
C LEU A 79 31.17 -9.79 29.16
N SER A 80 31.48 -9.82 30.46
CA SER A 80 31.97 -10.92 31.30
C SER A 80 30.96 -12.09 31.49
N PRO A 81 31.43 -13.33 31.77
CA PRO A 81 30.55 -14.48 31.90
C PRO A 81 29.95 -14.56 33.32
N ARG A 82 28.63 -14.46 33.44
CA ARG A 82 27.86 -15.09 34.54
C ARG A 82 26.36 -15.00 34.27
N VAL A 83 25.68 -16.09 34.65
CA VAL A 83 24.24 -16.39 34.56
C VAL A 83 23.79 -16.94 33.21
N VAL A 84 24.03 -18.25 33.06
CA VAL A 84 23.29 -19.13 32.14
C VAL A 84 21.85 -19.25 32.64
N GLY A 85 20.93 -18.55 32.01
CA GLY A 85 19.49 -18.78 32.11
C GLY A 85 18.99 -19.36 30.79
N ARG A 86 18.71 -20.66 30.78
CA ARG A 86 18.04 -21.35 29.66
C ARG A 86 16.66 -20.73 29.43
N SER A 87 16.59 -19.76 28.54
CA SER A 87 15.37 -19.48 27.78
C SER A 87 15.75 -19.68 26.32
N GLY A 88 15.19 -20.73 25.72
CA GLY A 88 15.32 -20.96 24.29
C GLY A 88 14.75 -19.74 23.59
N VAL A 89 15.63 -18.91 23.04
CA VAL A 89 15.23 -17.87 22.10
C VAL A 89 14.62 -18.62 20.92
N CYS A 90 13.29 -18.61 20.87
CA CYS A 90 12.56 -19.02 19.69
C CYS A 90 12.95 -18.03 18.60
N TRP A 91 13.94 -18.40 17.80
CA TRP A 91 14.25 -17.73 16.55
C TRP A 91 13.01 -17.90 15.67
N ARG A 92 12.06 -16.96 15.78
CA ARG A 92 11.04 -16.78 14.75
C ARG A 92 11.83 -16.44 13.49
N SER A 93 12.03 -17.46 12.65
CA SER A 93 12.48 -17.26 11.28
C SER A 93 11.52 -16.24 10.65
N LEU A 94 12.03 -15.04 10.40
CA LEU A 94 11.31 -13.99 9.70
C LEU A 94 11.26 -14.42 8.23
N TYR A 95 10.23 -15.18 7.86
CA TYR A 95 9.99 -15.55 6.48
C TYR A 95 9.44 -14.33 5.74
N THR A 96 10.19 -13.81 4.77
CA THR A 96 9.73 -12.76 3.86
C THR A 96 9.15 -13.40 2.60
N MET A 97 7.96 -12.97 2.19
CA MET A 97 7.37 -13.41 0.93
C MET A 97 8.14 -12.77 -0.23
N GLN A 98 8.65 -13.59 -1.14
CA GLN A 98 9.33 -13.14 -2.37
C GLN A 98 8.54 -13.52 -3.62
N LEU A 99 8.32 -12.57 -4.51
CA LEU A 99 7.73 -12.80 -5.82
C LEU A 99 8.82 -13.17 -6.83
N LYS A 100 8.68 -14.32 -7.50
CA LYS A 100 9.65 -14.83 -8.49
C LYS A 100 8.98 -15.25 -9.80
N THR A 101 7.99 -14.49 -10.25
CA THR A 101 7.25 -14.78 -11.49
C THR A 101 8.03 -14.33 -12.73
N SER A 102 7.71 -14.91 -13.89
CA SER A 102 8.26 -14.46 -15.19
C SER A 102 7.89 -13.00 -15.47
N ASP A 103 6.66 -12.61 -15.12
CA ASP A 103 6.17 -11.25 -15.32
C ASP A 103 7.00 -10.24 -14.52
N PHE A 104 7.34 -10.57 -13.27
CA PHE A 104 8.21 -9.73 -12.45
C PHE A 104 9.62 -9.62 -13.05
N ARG A 105 10.20 -10.73 -13.50
CA ARG A 105 11.53 -10.73 -14.14
C ARG A 105 11.56 -9.92 -15.43
N SER A 106 10.45 -9.89 -16.17
CA SER A 106 10.34 -9.14 -17.43
C SER A 106 10.41 -7.61 -17.26
N LEU A 107 10.30 -7.10 -16.02
CA LEU A 107 10.40 -5.67 -15.73
C LEU A 107 11.85 -5.17 -15.70
N PHE A 108 12.84 -6.05 -15.51
CA PHE A 108 14.26 -5.69 -15.37
C PHE A 108 14.92 -5.44 -16.74
N THR A 109 14.49 -4.37 -17.40
CA THR A 109 15.09 -3.86 -18.64
C THR A 109 16.41 -3.15 -18.34
N GLU A 110 17.21 -2.88 -19.38
CA GLU A 110 18.41 -2.04 -19.24
C GLU A 110 18.07 -0.66 -18.65
N GLY A 111 16.92 -0.09 -19.06
CA GLY A 111 16.42 1.17 -18.53
C GLY A 111 16.14 1.11 -17.03
N LEU A 112 15.45 0.05 -16.56
CA LEU A 112 15.18 -0.12 -15.14
C LEU A 112 16.46 -0.35 -14.34
N ASN A 113 17.38 -1.20 -14.82
CA ASN A 113 18.65 -1.43 -14.13
C ASN A 113 19.47 -0.15 -14.00
N GLY A 114 19.54 0.66 -15.06
CA GLY A 114 20.18 1.98 -15.01
C GLY A 114 19.52 2.92 -14.01
N LEU A 115 18.18 2.89 -13.90
CA LEU A 115 17.45 3.66 -12.89
C LEU A 115 17.86 3.24 -11.47
N VAL A 116 17.88 1.93 -11.20
CA VAL A 116 18.24 1.36 -9.89
C VAL A 116 19.63 1.76 -9.48
N GLU A 117 20.62 1.66 -10.38
CA GLU A 117 22.01 2.05 -10.11
C GLU A 117 22.14 3.51 -9.67
N ILE A 118 21.34 4.41 -10.24
CA ILE A 118 21.35 5.83 -9.87
C ILE A 118 20.83 6.02 -8.45
N PHE A 119 19.71 5.38 -8.10
CA PHE A 119 19.13 5.48 -6.76
C PHE A 119 20.07 4.86 -5.71
N GLU A 120 20.65 3.70 -6.00
CA GLU A 120 21.63 3.04 -5.12
C GLU A 120 22.88 3.91 -4.91
N LYS A 121 23.44 4.49 -5.98
CA LYS A 121 24.62 5.37 -5.91
C LYS A 121 24.37 6.61 -5.03
N ASN A 122 23.13 7.07 -4.96
CA ASN A 122 22.74 8.21 -4.14
C ASN A 122 22.14 7.80 -2.78
N ASN A 123 22.21 6.51 -2.40
CA ASN A 123 21.71 5.97 -1.14
C ASN A 123 20.20 6.17 -0.91
N HIS A 124 19.41 6.13 -1.97
CA HIS A 124 17.95 6.16 -1.90
C HIS A 124 17.36 4.81 -2.28
N GLU A 125 16.34 4.38 -1.55
CA GLU A 125 15.64 3.14 -1.88
C GLU A 125 14.70 3.36 -3.05
N LEU A 126 14.53 2.34 -3.89
CA LEU A 126 13.55 2.32 -4.97
C LEU A 126 12.73 1.03 -4.89
N ARG A 127 11.41 1.16 -4.89
CA ARG A 127 10.47 0.04 -4.80
C ARG A 127 9.35 0.22 -5.82
N ILE A 128 8.79 -0.87 -6.32
CA ILE A 128 7.58 -0.82 -7.15
C ILE A 128 6.39 -0.54 -6.23
N ALA A 129 5.47 0.33 -6.66
CA ALA A 129 4.33 0.77 -5.86
C ALA A 129 3.00 0.63 -6.62
N GLY A 130 1.91 0.84 -5.88
CA GLY A 130 0.60 1.09 -6.48
C GLY A 130 0.00 -0.07 -7.28
N GLY A 131 -0.57 0.25 -8.44
CA GLY A 131 -1.32 -0.68 -9.27
C GLY A 131 -0.47 -1.83 -9.83
N ALA A 132 0.82 -1.56 -10.08
CA ALA A 132 1.76 -2.54 -10.60
C ALA A 132 1.96 -3.72 -9.64
N VAL A 133 2.08 -3.44 -8.34
CA VAL A 133 2.21 -4.49 -7.30
C VAL A 133 0.99 -5.41 -7.31
N ARG A 134 -0.22 -4.84 -7.38
CA ARG A 134 -1.47 -5.63 -7.46
C ARG A 134 -1.50 -6.52 -8.69
N ASP A 135 -1.14 -5.98 -9.84
CA ASP A 135 -1.21 -6.73 -11.11
C ASP A 135 -0.21 -7.88 -11.11
N LEU A 136 1.03 -7.65 -10.64
CA LEU A 136 2.04 -8.69 -10.44
C LEU A 136 1.59 -9.79 -9.47
N LEU A 137 1.00 -9.41 -8.33
CA LEU A 137 0.44 -10.38 -7.36
C LEU A 137 -0.76 -11.16 -7.93
N SER A 138 -1.45 -10.60 -8.91
CA SER A 138 -2.54 -11.24 -9.64
C SER A 138 -2.07 -12.10 -10.83
N GLY A 139 -0.75 -12.23 -11.04
CA GLY A 139 -0.17 -12.95 -12.18
C GLY A 139 -0.42 -12.26 -13.52
N LYS A 140 -0.49 -10.93 -13.53
CA LYS A 140 -0.63 -10.11 -14.73
C LYS A 140 0.59 -9.21 -14.87
N ARG A 141 1.08 -9.06 -16.09
CA ARG A 141 2.09 -8.05 -16.39
C ARG A 141 1.45 -6.65 -16.31
N PRO A 142 2.00 -5.73 -15.52
CA PRO A 142 1.51 -4.35 -15.49
C PRO A 142 1.86 -3.63 -16.80
N GLU A 143 0.95 -2.76 -17.26
CA GLU A 143 1.18 -1.89 -18.42
C GLU A 143 2.05 -0.69 -18.04
N ASP A 144 1.73 -0.06 -16.90
CA ASP A 144 2.48 1.05 -16.31
C ASP A 144 3.06 0.63 -14.97
N VAL A 145 4.32 1.00 -14.70
CA VAL A 145 5.01 0.69 -13.45
C VAL A 145 5.36 1.99 -12.73
N ASP A 146 4.69 2.20 -11.60
CA ASP A 146 4.97 3.30 -10.69
C ASP A 146 6.03 2.86 -9.67
N PHE A 147 6.99 3.75 -9.42
CA PHE A 147 8.01 3.54 -8.40
C PHE A 147 7.83 4.50 -7.22
N ALA A 148 8.14 4.01 -6.03
CA ALA A 148 8.24 4.80 -4.82
C ALA A 148 9.67 4.81 -4.32
N THR A 149 10.13 5.96 -3.86
CA THR A 149 11.48 6.17 -3.36
C THR A 149 11.50 6.94 -2.05
N THR A 150 12.60 6.85 -1.31
CA THR A 150 12.88 7.71 -0.15
C THR A 150 13.40 9.09 -0.56
N ALA A 151 13.74 9.31 -1.84
CA ALA A 151 14.20 10.59 -2.34
C ALA A 151 13.04 11.59 -2.50
N THR A 152 13.28 12.84 -2.11
CA THR A 152 12.37 13.96 -2.39
C THR A 152 12.41 14.32 -3.89
N PRO A 153 11.38 15.00 -4.45
CA PRO A 153 11.38 15.45 -5.83
C PRO A 153 12.60 16.30 -6.21
N GLU A 154 13.07 17.13 -5.28
CA GLU A 154 14.25 17.98 -5.50
C GLU A 154 15.56 17.18 -5.51
N GLU A 155 15.67 16.13 -4.70
CA GLU A 155 16.80 15.19 -4.77
C GLU A 155 16.76 14.41 -6.09
N MET A 156 15.60 13.90 -6.50
CA MET A 156 15.44 13.19 -7.78
C MET A 156 15.88 14.05 -8.97
N LYS A 157 15.45 15.32 -9.02
CA LYS A 157 15.89 16.27 -10.06
C LYS A 157 17.40 16.41 -10.09
N ARG A 158 18.04 16.62 -8.93
CA ARG A 158 19.50 16.75 -8.85
C ARG A 158 20.21 15.47 -9.31
N MET A 159 19.75 14.30 -8.85
CA MET A 159 20.32 13.01 -9.24
C MET A 159 20.25 12.79 -10.75
N PHE A 160 19.08 13.03 -11.37
CA PHE A 160 18.91 12.86 -12.81
C PHE A 160 19.69 13.89 -13.63
N GLN A 161 19.78 15.15 -13.17
CA GLN A 161 20.58 16.17 -13.84
C GLN A 161 22.08 15.82 -13.81
N VAL A 162 22.61 15.39 -12.66
CA VAL A 162 24.01 14.97 -12.51
C VAL A 162 24.32 13.73 -13.35
N ALA A 163 23.36 12.80 -13.46
CA ALA A 163 23.48 11.62 -14.32
C ALA A 163 23.28 11.92 -15.82
N GLY A 164 22.94 13.16 -16.21
CA GLY A 164 22.69 13.52 -17.60
C GLY A 164 21.41 12.93 -18.19
N ILE A 165 20.44 12.59 -17.33
CA ILE A 165 19.20 11.92 -17.72
C ILE A 165 18.11 12.93 -18.04
N ARG A 166 17.44 12.69 -19.16
CA ARG A 166 16.31 13.50 -19.58
C ARG A 166 15.10 13.22 -18.70
N MET A 167 14.58 14.25 -18.06
CA MET A 167 13.28 14.20 -17.37
C MET A 167 12.16 14.64 -18.32
N ILE A 168 10.98 14.03 -18.20
CA ILE A 168 9.79 14.38 -18.99
C ILE A 168 8.80 15.14 -18.10
N ASN A 169 8.75 16.46 -18.28
CA ASN A 169 7.72 17.41 -17.86
C ASN A 169 7.27 17.49 -16.37
N ASN A 170 7.29 18.72 -15.87
CA ASN A 170 7.04 19.15 -14.47
C ASN A 170 5.58 19.07 -13.97
N LYS A 171 4.64 18.40 -14.66
CA LYS A 171 3.23 18.39 -14.21
C LYS A 171 3.01 17.51 -12.97
N GLY A 172 3.80 16.45 -12.81
CA GLY A 172 3.77 15.55 -11.64
C GLY A 172 4.43 16.13 -10.39
N GLU A 173 5.26 17.18 -10.53
CA GLU A 173 6.04 17.74 -9.42
C GLU A 173 5.17 18.24 -8.27
N LYS A 174 4.00 18.82 -8.58
CA LYS A 174 3.02 19.28 -7.59
C LYS A 174 2.45 18.14 -6.74
N HIS A 175 2.55 16.91 -7.23
CA HIS A 175 2.08 15.70 -6.58
C HIS A 175 3.23 14.83 -6.05
N GLY A 176 4.47 15.34 -6.10
CA GLY A 176 5.65 14.64 -5.59
C GLY A 176 6.18 13.54 -6.52
N THR A 177 5.87 13.58 -7.82
CA THR A 177 6.37 12.62 -8.80
C THR A 177 7.29 13.26 -9.85
N ILE A 178 8.27 12.48 -10.31
CA ILE A 178 9.22 12.83 -11.37
C ILE A 178 9.26 11.68 -12.37
N THR A 179 9.17 12.02 -13.66
CA THR A 179 9.31 11.04 -14.75
C THR A 179 10.67 11.18 -15.41
N ALA A 180 11.48 10.13 -15.35
CA ALA A 180 12.79 10.04 -16.02
C ALA A 180 12.71 9.18 -17.28
N ARG A 181 13.47 9.53 -18.32
CA ARG A 181 13.56 8.75 -19.56
C ARG A 181 14.94 8.11 -19.70
N LEU A 182 14.99 6.79 -19.62
CA LEU A 182 16.21 5.98 -19.76
C LEU A 182 15.98 4.91 -20.82
N HIS A 183 16.95 4.67 -21.72
CA HIS A 183 16.86 3.62 -22.75
C HIS A 183 15.54 3.65 -23.57
N ASN A 184 15.02 4.84 -23.89
CA ASN A 184 13.72 5.05 -24.55
C ASN A 184 12.47 4.61 -23.76
N GLU A 185 12.62 4.25 -22.50
CA GLU A 185 11.55 3.94 -21.55
C GLU A 185 11.34 5.10 -20.58
N ASN A 186 10.11 5.27 -20.11
CA ASN A 186 9.75 6.29 -19.14
C ASN A 186 9.49 5.62 -17.78
N PHE A 187 10.07 6.18 -16.73
CA PHE A 187 9.92 5.68 -15.37
C PHE A 187 9.37 6.79 -14.48
N GLU A 188 8.18 6.58 -13.92
CA GLU A 188 7.58 7.49 -12.96
C GLU A 188 7.99 7.09 -11.54
N SER A 189 8.66 7.99 -10.84
CA SER A 189 9.11 7.81 -9.46
C SER A 189 8.49 8.87 -8.56
N GLY A 190 7.87 8.45 -7.46
CA GLY A 190 7.26 9.31 -6.47
C GLY A 190 7.88 9.14 -5.09
N GLU A 191 7.82 10.19 -4.28
CA GLU A 191 8.19 10.10 -2.87
C GLU A 191 7.25 9.14 -2.11
N THR A 192 7.82 8.31 -1.23
CA THR A 192 7.06 7.29 -0.48
C THR A 192 6.02 7.95 0.43
N SER A 193 4.73 7.73 0.14
CA SER A 193 3.61 8.18 0.98
C SER A 193 3.15 7.08 1.94
N PRO A 194 2.85 7.40 3.22
CA PRO A 194 2.28 6.45 4.20
C PRO A 194 0.95 5.82 3.77
N SER A 195 0.28 6.44 2.80
CA SER A 195 -1.03 6.02 2.32
C SER A 195 -0.99 4.93 1.25
N THR A 196 0.22 4.56 0.79
CA THR A 196 0.42 3.49 -0.19
C THR A 196 0.38 2.13 0.52
N PRO A 197 -0.53 1.22 0.13
CA PRO A 197 -0.77 0.02 0.91
C PRO A 197 0.35 -1.02 0.81
N MET A 198 0.89 -1.19 -0.40
CA MET A 198 1.83 -2.25 -0.73
C MET A 198 2.98 -1.73 -1.59
N PHE A 199 4.17 -2.25 -1.33
CA PHE A 199 5.35 -2.07 -2.16
C PHE A 199 5.99 -3.42 -2.47
N LEU A 200 6.64 -3.51 -3.62
CA LEU A 200 7.44 -4.67 -4.00
C LEU A 200 8.89 -4.23 -4.17
N GLY A 201 9.79 -4.79 -3.36
CA GLY A 201 11.22 -4.65 -3.53
C GLY A 201 11.68 -5.26 -4.85
N LEU A 202 12.79 -4.77 -5.37
CA LEU A 202 13.39 -5.28 -6.61
C LEU A 202 13.98 -6.69 -6.45
N ASP A 203 14.18 -7.14 -5.21
CA ASP A 203 14.48 -8.53 -4.84
C ASP A 203 13.22 -9.44 -4.81
N GLY A 204 12.05 -8.86 -5.07
CA GLY A 204 10.75 -9.50 -5.00
C GLY A 204 10.11 -9.49 -3.61
N THR A 205 10.72 -8.87 -2.59
CA THR A 205 10.15 -8.83 -1.24
C THR A 205 8.90 -7.95 -1.19
N LEU A 206 7.77 -8.52 -0.75
CA LEU A 206 6.53 -7.79 -0.58
C LEU A 206 6.48 -7.08 0.78
N TYR A 207 6.26 -5.77 0.76
CA TYR A 207 5.99 -4.95 1.93
C TYR A 207 4.51 -4.58 1.94
N ASP A 208 3.77 -5.11 2.90
CA ASP A 208 2.32 -4.88 3.03
C ASP A 208 2.03 -4.31 4.43
N TYR A 209 1.65 -3.04 4.48
CA TYR A 209 1.42 -2.32 5.74
C TYR A 209 -0.05 -2.37 6.20
N PHE A 210 -0.97 -2.71 5.29
CA PHE A 210 -2.42 -2.61 5.52
C PHE A 210 -3.18 -3.88 5.16
N LYS A 211 -2.47 -5.02 5.03
CA LYS A 211 -3.05 -6.32 4.66
C LYS A 211 -3.69 -6.34 3.26
N GLY A 212 -3.15 -5.53 2.34
CA GLY A 212 -3.60 -5.47 0.96
C GLY A 212 -3.48 -6.80 0.22
N TYR A 213 -2.53 -7.67 0.60
CA TYR A 213 -2.41 -9.00 0.04
C TYR A 213 -3.57 -9.92 0.44
N GLU A 214 -4.02 -9.84 1.69
CA GLU A 214 -5.17 -10.60 2.18
C GLU A 214 -6.46 -10.11 1.50
N ASP A 215 -6.65 -8.80 1.39
CA ASP A 215 -7.79 -8.22 0.68
C ASP A 215 -7.79 -8.63 -0.80
N LEU A 216 -6.63 -8.61 -1.47
CA LEU A 216 -6.50 -9.06 -2.86
C LEU A 216 -6.86 -10.55 -3.01
N LYS A 217 -6.41 -11.40 -2.07
CA LYS A 217 -6.74 -12.84 -2.05
C LYS A 217 -8.23 -13.08 -1.81
N ASN A 218 -8.83 -12.32 -0.89
CA ASN A 218 -10.25 -12.38 -0.54
C ASN A 218 -11.14 -11.59 -1.51
N ARG A 219 -10.54 -11.00 -2.56
CA ARG A 219 -11.23 -10.23 -3.60
C ARG A 219 -12.04 -9.03 -3.07
N LYS A 220 -11.51 -8.40 -2.01
CA LYS A 220 -12.11 -7.24 -1.35
C LYS A 220 -11.45 -5.95 -1.80
N VAL A 221 -12.27 -4.91 -1.96
CA VAL A 221 -11.82 -3.54 -2.23
C VAL A 221 -12.13 -2.69 -1.02
N ARG A 222 -11.08 -2.18 -0.37
CA ARG A 222 -11.17 -1.36 0.84
C ARG A 222 -10.28 -0.13 0.74
N PHE A 223 -10.67 0.92 1.44
CA PHE A 223 -9.83 2.11 1.60
C PHE A 223 -8.76 1.87 2.67
N VAL A 224 -7.59 2.48 2.48
CA VAL A 224 -6.56 2.56 3.52
C VAL A 224 -6.97 3.66 4.50
N GLY A 225 -7.35 3.26 5.72
CA GLY A 225 -7.89 4.16 6.74
C GLY A 225 -9.39 4.41 6.57
N SER A 226 -9.86 5.61 6.95
CA SER A 226 -11.28 5.98 6.81
C SER A 226 -11.65 6.23 5.35
N ALA A 227 -12.68 5.52 4.86
CA ALA A 227 -13.22 5.71 3.50
C ALA A 227 -13.63 7.16 3.24
N GLU A 228 -14.30 7.79 4.21
CA GLU A 228 -14.72 9.19 4.15
C GLU A 228 -13.53 10.12 3.91
N GLN A 229 -12.49 10.04 4.75
CA GLN A 229 -11.31 10.90 4.64
C GLN A 229 -10.63 10.73 3.28
N ARG A 230 -10.50 9.49 2.81
CA ARG A 230 -9.87 9.24 1.50
C ARG A 230 -10.70 9.81 0.37
N ILE A 231 -12.03 9.67 0.41
CA ILE A 231 -12.92 10.23 -0.60
C ILE A 231 -12.86 11.77 -0.61
N GLN A 232 -12.79 12.41 0.56
CA GLN A 232 -12.68 13.88 0.67
C GLN A 232 -11.34 14.43 0.13
N GLU A 233 -10.26 13.64 0.15
CA GLU A 233 -8.98 14.00 -0.50
C GLU A 233 -9.11 14.10 -2.03
N ASP A 234 -9.87 13.18 -2.65
CA ASP A 234 -10.15 13.18 -4.10
C ASP A 234 -11.46 12.42 -4.36
N TYR A 235 -12.54 13.15 -4.64
CA TYR A 235 -13.86 12.56 -4.88
C TYR A 235 -13.89 11.61 -6.07
N LEU A 236 -12.92 11.68 -7.01
CA LEU A 236 -12.78 10.70 -8.09
C LEU A 236 -12.54 9.28 -7.57
N ARG A 237 -12.11 9.13 -6.31
CA ARG A 237 -11.97 7.82 -5.64
C ARG A 237 -13.28 7.04 -5.53
N ILE A 238 -14.43 7.71 -5.55
CA ILE A 238 -15.73 7.05 -5.63
C ILE A 238 -15.83 6.23 -6.92
N LEU A 239 -15.53 6.83 -8.08
CA LEU A 239 -15.54 6.11 -9.36
C LEU A 239 -14.45 5.06 -9.44
N ARG A 240 -13.26 5.35 -8.87
CA ARG A 240 -12.18 4.35 -8.79
C ARG A 240 -12.58 3.14 -7.94
N TYR A 241 -13.39 3.30 -6.89
CA TYR A 241 -13.94 2.20 -6.11
C TYR A 241 -14.75 1.25 -6.99
N PHE A 242 -15.77 1.76 -7.71
CA PHE A 242 -16.60 0.92 -8.59
C PHE A 242 -15.77 0.24 -9.68
N ARG A 243 -14.85 0.98 -10.33
CA ARG A 243 -13.94 0.41 -11.33
C ARG A 243 -13.10 -0.74 -10.75
N PHE A 244 -12.52 -0.56 -9.57
CA PHE A 244 -11.70 -1.60 -8.96
C PHE A 244 -12.53 -2.78 -8.46
N TYR A 245 -13.74 -2.52 -7.97
CA TYR A 245 -14.68 -3.55 -7.57
C TYR A 245 -14.99 -4.48 -8.76
N GLY A 246 -15.37 -3.91 -9.92
CA GLY A 246 -15.60 -4.69 -11.14
C GLY A 246 -14.37 -5.45 -11.67
N ARG A 247 -13.14 -5.04 -11.30
CA ARG A 247 -11.92 -5.75 -11.68
C ARG A 247 -11.57 -6.90 -10.73
N VAL A 248 -11.91 -6.79 -9.46
CA VAL A 248 -11.40 -7.67 -8.40
C VAL A 248 -12.49 -8.58 -7.83
N ALA A 249 -13.70 -8.07 -7.58
CA ALA A 249 -14.75 -8.82 -6.91
C ALA A 249 -15.25 -10.00 -7.74
N LEU A 250 -15.51 -11.12 -7.08
CA LEU A 250 -16.14 -12.29 -7.72
C LEU A 250 -17.65 -12.09 -7.80
N GLU A 251 -18.26 -11.74 -6.68
CA GLU A 251 -19.68 -11.45 -6.57
C GLU A 251 -19.94 -9.95 -6.71
N PRO A 252 -21.05 -9.55 -7.35
CA PRO A 252 -21.36 -8.15 -7.58
C PRO A 252 -21.84 -7.40 -6.34
N ASP A 253 -22.40 -8.08 -5.32
CA ASP A 253 -23.15 -7.46 -4.21
C ASP A 253 -22.50 -7.68 -2.82
N ASP A 254 -21.19 -7.91 -2.78
CA ASP A 254 -20.43 -8.17 -1.55
C ASP A 254 -19.61 -6.93 -1.14
N HIS A 255 -20.31 -5.81 -0.98
CA HIS A 255 -19.75 -4.50 -0.65
C HIS A 255 -19.59 -4.31 0.87
N ASP A 256 -18.61 -3.51 1.27
CA ASP A 256 -18.48 -3.06 2.65
C ASP A 256 -19.51 -1.94 2.95
N PRO A 257 -20.44 -2.13 3.92
CA PRO A 257 -21.50 -1.16 4.19
C PRO A 257 -21.00 0.22 4.60
N GLU A 258 -19.90 0.28 5.35
CA GLU A 258 -19.28 1.55 5.77
C GLU A 258 -18.77 2.32 4.55
N THR A 259 -18.14 1.61 3.60
CA THR A 259 -17.67 2.20 2.35
C THR A 259 -18.83 2.74 1.49
N LEU A 260 -19.93 1.99 1.36
CA LEU A 260 -21.10 2.46 0.61
C LEU A 260 -21.74 3.70 1.26
N THR A 261 -21.79 3.74 2.59
CA THR A 261 -22.29 4.88 3.35
C THR A 261 -21.43 6.12 3.07
N ALA A 262 -20.11 5.99 3.19
CA ALA A 262 -19.18 7.08 2.90
C ALA A 262 -19.29 7.57 1.44
N ILE A 263 -19.46 6.66 0.48
CA ILE A 263 -19.69 7.01 -0.93
C ILE A 263 -20.98 7.81 -1.10
N LYS A 264 -22.09 7.37 -0.49
CA LYS A 264 -23.39 8.06 -0.59
C LYS A 264 -23.30 9.47 -0.01
N GLU A 265 -22.74 9.61 1.18
CA GLU A 265 -22.66 10.90 1.89
C GLU A 265 -21.75 11.92 1.18
N ASN A 266 -20.71 11.44 0.48
CA ASN A 266 -19.74 12.29 -0.21
C ASN A 266 -19.98 12.38 -1.73
N GLY A 267 -21.05 11.77 -2.25
CA GLY A 267 -21.35 11.68 -3.68
C GLY A 267 -21.43 13.04 -4.39
N ARG A 268 -21.96 14.06 -3.70
CA ARG A 268 -22.06 15.44 -4.22
C ARG A 268 -20.70 16.03 -4.63
N GLY A 269 -19.61 15.60 -4.00
CA GLY A 269 -18.27 16.06 -4.34
C GLY A 269 -17.81 15.69 -5.75
N LEU A 270 -18.46 14.72 -6.40
CA LEU A 270 -18.21 14.39 -7.81
C LEU A 270 -18.50 15.57 -8.75
N ALA A 271 -19.46 16.43 -8.41
CA ALA A 271 -19.78 17.62 -9.21
C ALA A 271 -18.64 18.65 -9.30
N ALA A 272 -17.61 18.52 -8.44
CA ALA A 272 -16.41 19.36 -8.48
C ALA A 272 -15.29 18.79 -9.37
N ILE A 273 -15.45 17.58 -9.90
CA ILE A 273 -14.43 16.89 -10.71
C ILE A 273 -14.71 17.16 -12.19
N SER A 274 -13.65 17.32 -12.99
CA SER A 274 -13.81 17.56 -14.44
C SER A 274 -14.44 16.36 -15.16
N GLY A 275 -15.32 16.64 -16.12
CA GLY A 275 -16.02 15.64 -16.92
C GLY A 275 -15.07 14.68 -17.65
N GLU A 276 -13.89 15.14 -18.09
CA GLU A 276 -12.89 14.27 -18.72
C GLU A 276 -12.34 13.22 -17.76
N ARG A 277 -12.05 13.61 -16.50
CA ARG A 277 -11.55 12.69 -15.47
C ARG A 277 -12.63 11.66 -15.10
N ILE A 278 -13.87 12.12 -14.97
CA ILE A 278 -15.05 11.27 -14.74
C ILE A 278 -15.19 10.26 -15.89
N TRP A 279 -15.17 10.73 -17.15
CA TRP A 279 -15.37 9.89 -18.33
C TRP A 279 -14.32 8.80 -18.48
N VAL A 280 -13.05 9.10 -18.16
CA VAL A 280 -11.97 8.09 -18.18
C VAL A 280 -12.24 6.96 -17.19
N GLU A 281 -12.71 7.27 -15.99
CA GLU A 281 -13.03 6.26 -14.97
C GLU A 281 -14.31 5.48 -15.33
N LEU A 282 -15.36 6.18 -15.75
CA LEU A 282 -16.63 5.56 -16.14
C LEU A 282 -16.47 4.60 -17.31
N LYS A 283 -15.74 5.00 -18.36
CA LYS A 283 -15.45 4.15 -19.51
C LYS A 283 -14.75 2.85 -19.12
N LYS A 284 -13.75 2.94 -18.21
CA LYS A 284 -13.03 1.76 -17.71
C LYS A 284 -13.92 0.85 -16.86
N MET A 285 -14.86 1.43 -16.11
CA MET A 285 -15.83 0.67 -15.32
C MET A 285 -16.83 -0.08 -16.21
N VAL A 286 -17.39 0.58 -17.22
CA VAL A 286 -18.43 0.00 -18.10
C VAL A 286 -17.88 -1.15 -18.96
N VAL A 287 -16.61 -1.11 -19.34
CA VAL A 287 -15.94 -2.21 -20.07
C VAL A 287 -15.48 -3.33 -19.12
N GLY A 288 -15.54 -3.11 -17.80
CA GLY A 288 -15.16 -4.08 -16.78
C GLY A 288 -16.23 -5.11 -16.47
N ASN A 289 -15.94 -6.03 -15.53
CA ASN A 289 -16.95 -6.99 -15.07
C ASN A 289 -17.99 -6.29 -14.18
N HIS A 290 -19.15 -6.93 -14.04
CA HIS A 290 -20.26 -6.46 -13.18
C HIS A 290 -20.81 -5.07 -13.53
N ALA A 291 -20.51 -4.54 -14.73
CA ALA A 291 -20.85 -3.18 -15.12
C ALA A 291 -22.33 -2.84 -14.92
N ALA A 292 -23.25 -3.75 -15.29
CA ALA A 292 -24.68 -3.54 -15.12
C ALA A 292 -25.06 -3.34 -13.64
N HIS A 293 -24.56 -4.20 -12.75
CA HIS A 293 -24.82 -4.08 -11.31
C HIS A 293 -24.21 -2.81 -10.72
N LEU A 294 -22.98 -2.48 -11.11
CA LEU A 294 -22.30 -1.28 -10.61
C LEU A 294 -23.01 0.00 -11.05
N LEU A 295 -23.51 0.06 -12.28
CA LEU A 295 -24.34 1.17 -12.74
C LEU A 295 -25.64 1.28 -11.94
N GLU A 296 -26.33 0.16 -11.72
CA GLU A 296 -27.55 0.13 -10.89
C GLU A 296 -27.27 0.62 -9.45
N LEU A 297 -26.16 0.18 -8.86
CA LEU A 297 -25.74 0.60 -7.54
C LEU A 297 -25.43 2.10 -7.49
N MET A 298 -24.76 2.66 -8.51
CA MET A 298 -24.53 4.10 -8.61
C MET A 298 -25.84 4.91 -8.67
N TYR A 299 -26.87 4.39 -9.37
CA TYR A 299 -28.20 4.98 -9.36
C TYR A 299 -28.86 4.90 -7.97
N LYS A 300 -28.80 3.75 -7.30
CA LYS A 300 -29.34 3.56 -5.94
C LYS A 300 -28.67 4.46 -4.89
N LEU A 301 -27.38 4.77 -5.10
CA LEU A 301 -26.60 5.69 -4.26
C LEU A 301 -26.76 7.16 -4.67
N GLU A 302 -27.64 7.48 -5.63
CA GLU A 302 -27.95 8.83 -6.08
C GLU A 302 -26.72 9.58 -6.64
N LEU A 303 -25.78 8.86 -7.24
CA LEU A 303 -24.53 9.43 -7.78
C LEU A 303 -24.69 9.96 -9.21
N ALA A 304 -25.63 9.41 -9.97
CA ALA A 304 -25.79 9.73 -11.41
C ALA A 304 -25.98 11.23 -11.67
N GLN A 305 -26.72 11.92 -10.81
CA GLN A 305 -26.97 13.37 -10.90
C GLN A 305 -25.71 14.25 -10.80
N TYR A 306 -24.58 13.70 -10.35
CA TYR A 306 -23.32 14.44 -10.18
C TYR A 306 -22.27 14.11 -11.26
N ILE A 307 -22.62 13.25 -12.23
CA ILE A 307 -21.70 12.71 -13.24
C ILE A 307 -22.01 13.27 -14.65
N GLU A 308 -23.17 13.91 -14.83
CA GLU A 308 -23.70 14.37 -16.13
C GLU A 308 -23.22 15.76 -16.58
N THR A 309 -22.20 16.35 -15.95
CA THR A 309 -21.71 17.72 -16.25
C THR A 309 -20.48 17.77 -17.15
#